data_AF-A0A971LD26-F1
#
_entry.id   AF-A0A971LD26-F1
#
_cell.length_a   1.000
_cell.length_b   1.000
_cell.length_c   1.000
_cell.angle_alpha   90.00
_cell.angle_beta   90.00
_cell.angle_gamma   90.00
#
_symmetry.space_group_name_H-M   'P 1'
#
loop_
_entity.id
_entity.type
_entity.pdbx_description
1 polymer ?
#
loop_
_entity_poly.entity_id
_entity_poly.type
_entity_poly.pdbx_seq_one_letter_code
_entity_poly.pdbx_strand_id
1 'polypeptide(L)'
;MSEIPVKEIGELMDELASKVPHLIREIMATFYSVEAANNMGAAVGAFYKKLLEYGISQEDAMKMTHDYLNTIRDVAKFQGNFETKEKDS
;
A
#
# COMPACT_ATOMS: atom_id res chain seq x y z
N MET A 1 -31.20 -28.91 20.57
CA MET A 1 -30.48 -28.14 19.54
C MET A 1 -29.38 -27.39 20.26
N SER A 2 -28.13 -27.50 19.82
CA SER A 2 -27.05 -26.70 20.42
C SER A 2 -27.32 -25.25 20.08
N GLU A 3 -27.57 -24.40 21.07
CA GLU A 3 -27.66 -22.97 20.84
C GLU A 3 -26.31 -22.49 20.31
N ILE A 4 -26.34 -21.77 19.19
CA ILE A 4 -25.14 -21.12 18.66
C ILE A 4 -24.78 -20.03 19.67
N PRO A 5 -23.55 -19.98 20.20
CA PRO A 5 -23.17 -19.02 21.22
C PRO A 5 -22.89 -17.65 20.58
N VAL A 6 -23.95 -16.98 20.14
CA VAL A 6 -23.88 -15.70 19.42
C VAL A 6 -23.11 -14.64 20.19
N LYS A 7 -23.20 -14.65 21.52
CA LYS A 7 -22.48 -13.71 22.40
C LYS A 7 -20.96 -13.90 22.34
N GLU A 8 -20.49 -15.14 22.48
CA GLU A 8 -19.05 -15.46 22.46
C GLU A 8 -18.46 -15.25 21.06
N ILE A 9 -19.26 -15.49 20.01
CA ILE A 9 -18.88 -15.16 18.63
C ILE A 9 -18.77 -13.63 18.47
N GLY A 10 -19.70 -12.86 19.03
CA GLY A 10 -19.65 -11.40 19.03
C GLY A 10 -18.39 -10.87 19.73
N GLU A 11 -18.09 -11.37 20.93
CA GLU A 11 -16.89 -10.99 21.69
C GLU A 11 -15.60 -11.34 20.93
N LEU A 12 -15.54 -12.50 20.27
CA LEU A 12 -14.40 -12.89 19.42
C LEU A 12 -14.24 -11.96 18.20
N MET A 13 -15.35 -11.58 17.57
CA MET A 13 -15.34 -10.67 16.42
C MET A 13 -14.94 -9.25 16.83
N ASP A 14 -15.38 -8.78 17.99
CA ASP A 14 -14.97 -7.49 18.55
C ASP A 14 -13.47 -7.47 18.88
N GLU A 15 -12.96 -8.56 19.46
CA GLU A 15 -11.53 -8.69 19.74
C GLU A 15 -10.70 -8.74 18.45
N LEU A 16 -11.15 -9.51 17.45
CA LEU A 16 -10.50 -9.57 16.14
C LEU A 16 -10.50 -8.19 15.44
N ALA A 17 -11.65 -7.51 15.43
CA ALA A 17 -11.81 -6.18 14.86
C ALA A 17 -10.89 -5.15 15.53
N SER A 18 -10.61 -5.30 16.83
CA SER A 18 -9.65 -4.45 17.54
C SER A 18 -8.20 -4.64 17.08
N LYS A 19 -7.83 -5.84 16.57
CA LYS A 19 -6.45 -6.20 16.19
C LYS A 19 -6.15 -5.97 14.70
N VAL A 20 -7.17 -6.03 13.85
CA VAL A 20 -7.03 -5.80 12.39
C VAL A 20 -6.35 -4.46 12.07
N PRO A 21 -6.71 -3.31 12.67
CA PRO A 21 -6.07 -2.04 12.38
C PRO A 21 -4.59 -1.98 12.79
N HIS A 22 -4.17 -2.79 13.76
CA HIS A 22 -2.76 -2.87 14.16
C HIS A 22 -1.96 -3.69 13.14
N LEU A 23 -2.50 -4.84 12.70
CA LEU A 23 -1.88 -5.68 11.67
C LEU A 23 -1.65 -4.93 10.37
N ILE A 24 -2.64 -4.14 9.93
CA ILE A 24 -2.54 -3.32 8.71
C ILE A 24 -1.44 -2.25 8.87
N ARG A 25 -1.35 -1.61 10.04
CA ARG A 25 -0.26 -0.65 10.32
C ARG A 25 1.11 -1.30 10.30
N GLU A 26 1.25 -2.51 10.84
CA GLU A 26 2.53 -3.22 10.81
C GLU A 26 2.92 -3.62 9.38
N ILE A 27 1.98 -4.13 8.58
CA ILE A 27 2.19 -4.40 7.16
C ILE A 27 2.62 -3.10 6.44
N MET A 28 1.92 -1.99 6.65
CA MET A 28 2.31 -0.70 6.07
C MET A 28 3.69 -0.22 6.56
N ALA A 29 4.04 -0.42 7.82
CA ALA A 29 5.37 -0.12 8.34
C ALA A 29 6.46 -0.96 7.66
N THR A 30 6.17 -2.20 7.27
CA THR A 30 7.10 -3.01 6.46
C THR A 30 7.26 -2.45 5.03
N PHE A 31 6.19 -1.90 4.44
CA PHE A 31 6.26 -1.20 3.15
C PHE A 31 6.99 0.15 3.22
N TYR A 32 7.05 0.80 4.39
CA TYR A 32 7.88 2.00 4.63
C TYR A 32 9.27 1.68 5.21
N SER A 33 9.64 0.40 5.29
CA SER A 33 10.97 0.00 5.77
C SER A 33 12.08 0.51 4.85
N VAL A 34 13.28 0.66 5.40
CA VAL A 34 14.49 1.02 4.63
C VAL A 34 14.73 0.03 3.49
N GLU A 35 14.39 -1.25 3.67
CA GLU A 35 14.49 -2.27 2.64
C GLU A 35 13.49 -2.05 1.49
N ALA A 36 12.22 -1.77 1.81
CA ALA A 36 11.21 -1.44 0.80
C ALA A 36 11.56 -0.15 0.05
N ALA A 37 12.05 0.87 0.76
CA ALA A 37 12.55 2.10 0.16
C ALA A 37 13.75 1.85 -0.77
N ASN A 38 14.69 1.00 -0.38
CA ASN A 38 15.84 0.61 -1.22
C ASN A 38 15.41 -0.14 -2.47
N ASN A 39 14.51 -1.12 -2.34
CA ASN A 39 13.99 -1.90 -3.46
C ASN A 39 13.22 -1.00 -4.44
N MET A 40 12.37 -0.10 -3.94
CA MET A 40 11.66 0.87 -4.76
C MET A 40 12.63 1.84 -5.44
N GLY A 41 13.62 2.37 -4.72
CA GLY A 41 14.64 3.25 -5.29
C GLY A 41 15.46 2.58 -6.40
N ALA A 42 15.83 1.31 -6.22
CA ALA A 42 16.53 0.52 -7.23
C ALA A 42 15.68 0.31 -8.49
N ALA A 43 14.39 -0.03 -8.34
CA ALA A 43 13.47 -0.22 -9.45
C ALA A 43 13.25 1.07 -10.26
N VAL A 44 13.03 2.19 -9.56
CA VAL A 44 12.85 3.52 -10.17
C VAL A 44 14.13 3.95 -10.91
N GLY A 45 15.30 3.77 -10.30
CA GLY A 45 16.58 4.08 -10.92
C GLY A 45 16.87 3.21 -12.14
N ALA A 46 16.51 1.92 -12.10
CA ALA A 46 16.65 1.02 -13.24
C ALA A 46 15.71 1.40 -14.39
N PHE A 47 14.47 1.77 -14.08
CA PHE A 47 13.51 2.26 -15.07
C PHE A 47 14.02 3.51 -15.79
N TYR A 48 14.45 4.53 -15.03
CA TYR A 48 15.04 5.74 -15.60
C TYR A 48 16.25 5.44 -16.50
N LYS A 49 17.18 4.61 -16.04
CA LYS A 49 18.35 4.19 -16.85
C LYS A 49 17.94 3.54 -18.17
N LYS A 50 16.92 2.66 -18.14
CA LYS A 50 16.40 2.00 -19.35
C LYS A 50 15.79 2.99 -20.34
N LEU A 51 15.10 4.01 -19.88
CA LEU A 51 14.57 5.06 -20.75
C LEU A 51 15.70 5.78 -21.48
N LEU A 52 16.79 6.13 -20.78
CA LEU A 52 17.97 6.73 -21.39
C LEU A 52 18.65 5.78 -22.40
N GLU A 53 18.76 4.50 -22.06
CA GLU A 53 19.30 3.47 -22.98
C GLU A 53 18.48 3.34 -24.26
N TYR A 54 17.17 3.58 -24.20
CA TYR A 54 16.28 3.62 -25.37
C TYR A 54 16.31 4.94 -26.12
N GLY A 55 17.20 5.86 -25.76
CA GLY A 55 17.38 7.14 -26.45
C GLY A 55 16.35 8.20 -26.08
N ILE A 56 15.59 8.00 -25.01
CA ILE A 56 14.69 9.03 -24.49
C ILE A 56 15.55 10.14 -23.87
N SER A 57 15.15 11.39 -24.11
CA SER A 57 15.86 12.55 -23.57
C SER A 57 15.90 12.50 -22.04
N GLN A 58 16.94 13.10 -21.44
CA GLN A 58 17.07 13.10 -19.99
C GLN A 58 15.85 13.73 -19.29
N GLU A 59 15.31 14.79 -19.89
CA GLU A 59 14.13 15.50 -19.41
C GLU A 59 12.88 14.62 -19.47
N ASP A 60 12.61 14.00 -20.62
CA ASP A 60 11.44 13.15 -20.81
C ASP A 60 11.53 11.88 -19.95
N ALA A 61 12.71 11.28 -19.83
CA ALA A 61 12.93 10.11 -18.99
C ALA A 61 12.68 10.41 -17.51
N MET A 62 13.11 11.59 -17.04
CA MET A 62 12.87 12.03 -15.67
C MET A 62 11.37 12.25 -15.43
N LYS A 63 10.69 12.92 -16.37
CA LYS A 63 9.25 13.15 -16.31
C LYS A 63 8.46 11.83 -16.25
N MET A 64 8.74 10.90 -17.15
CA MET A 64 8.08 9.58 -17.17
C MET A 64 8.31 8.79 -15.88
N THR A 65 9.52 8.87 -15.32
CA THR A 65 9.85 8.23 -14.04
C THR A 65 9.05 8.83 -12.88
N HIS A 66 8.91 10.16 -12.85
CA HIS A 66 8.09 10.86 -11.86
C HIS A 66 6.59 10.54 -12.01
N ASP A 67 6.08 10.49 -13.23
CA ASP A 67 4.67 10.15 -13.50
C ASP A 67 4.36 8.70 -13.09
N TYR A 68 5.29 7.77 -13.32
CA TYR A 68 5.17 6.39 -12.84
C TYR A 68 5.11 6.31 -11.30
N LEU A 69 5.98 7.05 -10.61
CA LEU A 69 5.95 7.15 -9.15
C LEU A 69 4.64 7.74 -8.61
N ASN A 70 4.12 8.79 -9.25
CA ASN A 70 2.85 9.37 -8.88
C ASN A 70 1.70 8.37 -9.06
N THR A 71 1.71 7.59 -10.14
CA THR A 71 0.73 6.53 -10.37
C THR A 71 0.74 5.50 -9.24
N ILE A 72 1.93 5.02 -8.84
CA ILE A 72 2.07 4.08 -7.71
C ILE A 72 1.53 4.70 -6.42
N ARG A 73 1.89 5.97 -6.13
CA ARG A 73 1.41 6.70 -4.96
C ARG A 73 -0.11 6.83 -4.96
N ASP A 74 -0.70 7.15 -6.11
CA ASP A 74 -2.13 7.39 -6.21
C ASP A 74 -2.91 6.08 -6.09
N VAL A 75 -2.38 4.96 -6.60
CA VAL A 75 -2.92 3.60 -6.34
C VAL A 75 -2.82 3.26 -4.85
N ALA A 76 -1.68 3.51 -4.21
CA ALA A 76 -1.51 3.25 -2.77
C ALA A 76 -2.48 4.09 -1.91
N LYS A 77 -2.71 5.35 -2.27
CA LYS A 77 -3.71 6.22 -1.63
C LYS A 77 -5.14 5.75 -1.87
N PHE A 78 -5.46 5.29 -3.08
CA PHE A 78 -6.79 4.77 -3.41
C PHE A 78 -7.16 3.57 -2.54
N GLN A 79 -6.21 2.66 -2.29
CA GLN A 79 -6.40 1.53 -1.39
C GLN A 79 -6.63 1.98 0.07
N GLY A 80 -5.97 3.04 0.53
CA GLY A 80 -6.21 3.61 1.87
C GLY A 80 -7.57 4.30 2.04
N ASN A 81 -8.15 4.84 0.97
CA ASN A 81 -9.45 5.53 1.02
C ASN A 81 -10.66 4.57 1.09
N PHE A 82 -10.49 3.29 0.73
CA PHE A 82 -11.53 2.28 0.92
C PHE A 82 -11.77 1.95 2.41
N GLU A 83 -10.75 2.06 3.27
CA GLU A 83 -10.89 1.87 4.72
C GLU A 83 -11.65 3.00 5.42
N THR A 84 -11.62 4.22 4.86
CA THR A 84 -12.25 5.39 5.51
C THR A 84 -13.75 5.54 5.22
N LYS A 85 -14.28 4.94 4.16
CA LYS A 85 -15.69 5.11 3.78
C LYS A 85 -16.67 4.14 4.43
N GLU A 86 -16.21 3.06 5.04
CA GLU A 86 -17.09 2.13 5.78
C GLU A 86 -17.46 2.61 7.19
N LYS A 87 -16.82 3.68 7.69
CA LYS A 87 -17.03 4.16 9.07
C LYS A 87 -18.10 5.25 9.23
N ASP A 88 -18.68 5.74 8.12
CA ASP A 88 -19.64 6.85 8.09
C ASP A 88 -20.97 6.48 7.37
N SER A 89 -21.42 5.22 7.39
CA SER A 89 -22.73 4.81 6.85
C SER A 89 -23.48 3.89 7.79
#